data_AF-M6DHM4-F1
#
_entry.id   AF-M6DHM4-F1
#
_cell.length_a   1.000
_cell.length_b   1.000
_cell.length_c   1.000
_cell.angle_alpha   90.00
_cell.angle_beta   90.00
_cell.angle_gamma   90.00
#
_symmetry.space_group_name_H-M   'P 1'
#
loop_
_entity.id
_entity.type
_entity.pdbx_description
1 polymer ?
#
loop_
_entity_poly.entity_id
_entity_poly.type
_entity_poly.pdbx_seq_one_letter_code
_entity_poly.pdbx_strand_id
1 'polypeptide(L)'
;MISKTNRFLFLSSFLFALVSDCKVGDWEGNATDNPVISTLFNSRMLLLLKGTYATDSPLDFTEYNNGTGDVYMDPSGDPTFNLSALPKMANLPIYIDIGEIRISSKYQDGLNNLSQIRTAVAAKAFWDNVAPNREVYCTQPYTLNANTCRSLNGEFKMIQFLNGEGAEYPSNDPTSGTSLGFPSQYYYTGTYIRSLVTGWGNSPGVDLTKVTFFDNYGVYGFNIVPRLAYAAGTTDKSGYPLVFPLLYSVQAGEADMDFKPGFEPYIFEVRMNLKENLMVHSIKAADGSTAATLISISDWKTRHSGQSDIGGGILSRSRTIYPSGASSLAITGGSGNLTHYFAVFRENETDILTKLPLAATPARSGTSRIKYINPGTHKLYCLSDTSYVDGFPDTIVGTPLTFSVPENGNMSTISLSYSCP
;
A
#
# COMPACT_ATOMS: atom_id res chain seq x y z
N MET A 1 -40.23 22.59 45.90
CA MET A 1 -40.80 21.30 45.43
C MET A 1 -40.57 21.20 43.93
N ILE A 2 -39.52 20.49 43.51
CA ILE A 2 -39.31 20.18 42.09
C ILE A 2 -40.22 18.99 41.78
N SER A 3 -41.16 19.21 40.86
CA SER A 3 -42.14 18.21 40.41
C SER A 3 -41.46 16.88 40.02
N LYS A 4 -42.06 15.74 40.39
CA LYS A 4 -41.59 14.39 40.06
C LYS A 4 -41.35 14.19 38.55
N THR A 5 -42.05 14.95 37.70
CA THR A 5 -41.90 14.93 36.24
C THR A 5 -40.58 15.54 35.76
N ASN A 6 -40.03 16.52 36.48
CA ASN A 6 -38.74 17.14 36.12
C ASN A 6 -37.54 16.28 36.52
N ARG A 7 -37.69 15.35 37.47
CA ARG A 7 -36.64 14.38 37.81
C ARG A 7 -36.46 13.30 36.75
N PHE A 8 -37.54 12.87 36.08
CA PHE A 8 -37.45 11.88 35.01
C PHE A 8 -36.84 12.43 33.72
N LEU A 9 -37.12 13.69 33.38
CA LEU A 9 -36.48 14.37 32.26
C LEU A 9 -34.99 14.60 32.50
N PHE A 10 -34.58 15.04 33.69
CA PHE A 10 -33.16 15.18 34.03
C PHE A 10 -32.43 13.84 34.05
N LEU A 11 -33.04 12.76 34.56
CA LEU A 11 -32.42 11.43 34.56
C LEU A 11 -32.32 10.83 33.15
N SER A 12 -33.32 11.08 32.29
CA SER A 12 -33.30 10.68 30.88
C SER A 12 -32.23 11.42 30.08
N SER A 13 -32.03 12.72 30.33
CA SER A 13 -30.99 13.51 29.68
C SER A 13 -29.58 13.17 30.18
N PHE A 14 -29.45 12.79 31.46
CA PHE A 14 -28.18 12.34 32.04
C PHE A 14 -27.81 10.91 31.61
N LEU A 15 -28.80 10.03 31.40
CA LEU A 15 -28.56 8.69 30.83
C LEU A 15 -28.19 8.79 29.34
N PHE A 16 -28.84 9.63 28.53
CA PHE A 16 -28.48 9.79 27.12
C PHE A 16 -27.06 10.38 26.92
N ALA A 17 -26.62 11.27 27.81
CA ALA A 17 -25.26 11.83 27.79
C ALA A 17 -24.17 10.85 28.28
N LEU A 18 -24.55 9.74 28.93
CA LEU A 18 -23.60 8.69 29.37
C LEU A 18 -23.51 7.49 28.40
N VAL A 19 -24.39 7.42 27.39
CA VAL A 19 -24.32 6.39 26.33
C VAL A 19 -23.80 6.92 25.00
N SER A 20 -23.60 8.24 24.86
CA SER A 20 -23.13 8.84 23.60
C SER A 20 -21.61 8.82 23.43
N ASP A 21 -20.80 8.79 24.49
CA ASP A 21 -19.36 9.08 24.36
C ASP A 21 -18.46 8.28 25.31
N CYS A 22 -18.31 6.98 25.10
CA CYS A 22 -17.23 6.23 25.74
C CYS A 22 -16.70 5.09 24.85
N LYS A 23 -16.48 5.36 23.56
CA LYS A 23 -15.53 4.57 22.76
C LYS A 23 -14.12 4.97 23.20
N VAL A 24 -13.42 4.12 23.93
CA VAL A 24 -12.06 4.44 24.38
C VAL A 24 -11.06 3.90 23.36
N GLY A 25 -10.28 4.85 22.85
CA GLY A 25 -9.70 4.89 21.52
C GLY A 25 -10.23 6.16 20.86
N ASP A 26 -9.79 7.32 21.37
CA ASP A 26 -10.16 8.68 20.95
C ASP A 26 -10.69 8.78 19.52
N TRP A 27 -12.01 8.81 19.39
CA TRP A 27 -12.71 9.15 18.15
C TRP A 27 -12.48 10.63 17.75
N GLU A 28 -11.83 11.44 18.61
CA GLU A 28 -11.43 12.83 18.32
C GLU A 28 -9.92 13.03 18.10
N GLY A 29 -9.15 11.94 17.97
CA GLY A 29 -7.75 12.02 17.56
C GLY A 29 -6.74 12.41 18.65
N ASN A 30 -7.05 12.23 19.95
CA ASN A 30 -6.04 12.33 21.01
C ASN A 30 -5.18 11.05 21.07
N ALA A 31 -3.92 11.22 21.44
CA ALA A 31 -2.95 10.14 21.54
C ALA A 31 -3.29 9.17 22.68
N THR A 32 -3.13 7.86 22.45
CA THR A 32 -3.14 6.88 23.55
C THR A 32 -1.74 6.71 24.12
N ASP A 33 -1.62 6.81 25.45
CA ASP A 33 -0.39 6.51 26.19
C ASP A 33 -0.20 4.99 26.41
N ASN A 34 -1.14 4.16 25.94
CA ASN A 34 -1.08 2.73 26.15
C ASN A 34 0.02 2.12 25.25
N PRO A 35 0.99 1.39 25.83
CA PRO A 35 2.01 0.73 25.03
C PRO A 35 1.40 -0.37 24.15
N VAL A 36 2.03 -0.64 23.01
CA VAL A 36 1.82 -1.87 22.23
C VAL A 36 2.05 -3.06 23.17
N ILE A 37 0.97 -3.77 23.55
CA ILE A 37 1.07 -4.87 24.51
C ILE A 37 1.48 -6.13 23.75
N SER A 38 2.77 -6.44 23.80
CA SER A 38 3.30 -7.79 23.56
C SER A 38 3.68 -8.39 24.91
N THR A 39 2.78 -9.12 25.56
CA THR A 39 3.18 -10.09 26.57
C THR A 39 2.12 -11.16 26.81
N LEU A 40 2.50 -12.40 26.50
CA LEU A 40 2.01 -13.64 27.13
C LEU A 40 0.56 -14.01 26.74
N PHE A 41 0.37 -14.60 25.55
CA PHE A 41 -0.09 -15.99 25.40
C PHE A 41 -0.63 -16.36 24.01
N ASN A 42 -0.88 -15.45 23.07
CA ASN A 42 -1.18 -15.77 21.66
C ASN A 42 -1.04 -14.51 20.79
N SER A 43 -0.11 -14.47 19.83
CA SER A 43 -0.16 -13.45 18.77
C SER A 43 -1.44 -13.67 17.96
N ARG A 44 -2.35 -12.70 17.95
CA ARG A 44 -3.65 -12.78 17.24
C ARG A 44 -3.60 -12.13 15.87
N MET A 45 -2.69 -11.20 15.65
CA MET A 45 -2.48 -10.56 14.36
C MET A 45 -1.57 -11.39 13.45
N LEU A 46 -2.01 -11.54 12.20
CA LEU A 46 -1.16 -11.89 11.07
C LEU A 46 -0.90 -10.61 10.25
N LEU A 47 0.32 -10.09 10.27
CA LEU A 47 0.70 -8.96 9.42
C LEU A 47 1.13 -9.47 8.03
N LEU A 48 0.43 -9.03 6.99
CA LEU A 48 0.70 -9.36 5.61
C LEU A 48 1.12 -8.12 4.83
N LEU A 49 2.24 -8.22 4.10
CA LEU A 49 2.64 -7.23 3.11
C LEU A 49 2.36 -7.69 1.70
N LYS A 50 1.80 -6.80 0.91
CA LYS A 50 1.47 -7.02 -0.50
C LYS A 50 2.08 -5.92 -1.35
N GLY A 51 2.77 -6.31 -2.41
CA GLY A 51 3.45 -5.42 -3.35
C GLY A 51 2.67 -5.14 -4.62
N THR A 52 1.35 -5.32 -4.60
CA THR A 52 0.50 -5.29 -5.80
C THR A 52 -0.65 -4.30 -5.69
N TYR A 53 -1.09 -3.75 -6.82
CA TYR A 53 -2.30 -2.94 -6.89
C TYR A 53 -3.53 -3.79 -6.52
N ALA A 54 -3.64 -4.97 -7.13
CA ALA A 54 -4.67 -5.95 -6.90
C ALA A 54 -4.40 -6.80 -5.64
N THR A 55 -5.46 -7.19 -4.95
CA THR A 55 -5.39 -7.72 -3.57
C THR A 55 -5.13 -9.20 -3.52
N ASP A 56 -5.84 -10.00 -4.31
CA ASP A 56 -5.87 -11.47 -4.16
C ASP A 56 -5.54 -12.23 -5.45
N SER A 57 -5.57 -11.55 -6.59
CA SER A 57 -5.32 -12.14 -7.91
C SER A 57 -4.73 -11.07 -8.83
N PRO A 58 -3.51 -10.59 -8.53
CA PRO A 58 -2.81 -9.62 -9.38
C PRO A 58 -2.49 -10.19 -10.76
N LEU A 59 -1.94 -9.34 -11.62
CA LEU A 59 -1.40 -9.79 -12.89
C LEU A 59 -0.15 -10.63 -12.66
N ASP A 60 0.00 -11.74 -13.38
CA ASP A 60 1.29 -12.41 -13.50
C ASP A 60 2.26 -11.54 -14.28
N PHE A 61 3.58 -11.76 -14.10
CA PHE A 61 4.57 -10.97 -14.86
C PHE A 61 4.51 -11.20 -16.38
N THR A 62 3.96 -12.34 -16.83
CA THR A 62 3.68 -12.60 -18.24
C THR A 62 2.46 -11.86 -18.76
N GLU A 63 1.58 -11.43 -17.85
CA GLU A 63 0.35 -10.70 -18.14
C GLU A 63 0.53 -9.18 -18.14
N TYR A 64 1.71 -8.73 -17.72
CA TYR A 64 2.10 -7.34 -17.70
C TYR A 64 1.97 -6.68 -19.08
N ASN A 65 1.64 -5.39 -19.09
CA ASN A 65 1.41 -4.61 -20.30
C ASN A 65 0.48 -5.35 -21.29
N ASN A 66 -0.70 -5.66 -20.77
CA ASN A 66 -1.80 -6.33 -21.47
C ASN A 66 -1.43 -7.66 -22.14
N GLY A 67 -0.70 -8.53 -21.42
CA GLY A 67 -0.37 -9.88 -21.88
C GLY A 67 0.93 -10.02 -22.67
N THR A 68 1.70 -8.95 -22.83
CA THR A 68 2.98 -8.97 -23.57
C THR A 68 4.16 -9.37 -22.70
N GLY A 69 4.04 -9.20 -21.37
CA GLY A 69 5.11 -9.35 -20.39
C GLY A 69 6.22 -8.28 -20.52
N ASP A 70 6.01 -7.27 -21.36
CA ASP A 70 6.91 -6.13 -21.51
C ASP A 70 6.72 -5.15 -20.37
N VAL A 71 7.79 -4.42 -20.03
CA VAL A 71 7.74 -3.33 -19.05
C VAL A 71 6.96 -2.16 -19.67
N TYR A 72 6.22 -1.40 -18.85
CA TYR A 72 5.57 -0.18 -19.32
C TYR A 72 6.60 0.88 -19.74
N MET A 73 6.26 1.69 -20.73
CA MET A 73 7.11 2.76 -21.25
C MET A 73 6.22 3.90 -21.72
N ASP A 74 6.60 5.14 -21.42
CA ASP A 74 5.83 6.29 -21.86
C ASP A 74 5.85 6.41 -23.40
N PRO A 75 4.70 6.67 -24.03
CA PRO A 75 4.59 6.75 -25.48
C PRO A 75 5.23 8.02 -26.08
N SER A 76 5.47 9.07 -25.28
CA SER A 76 6.01 10.35 -25.75
C SER A 76 6.51 11.24 -24.62
N GLY A 77 7.41 12.19 -24.92
CA GLY A 77 7.85 13.24 -23.97
C GLY A 77 9.24 13.01 -23.37
N ASP A 78 9.74 11.78 -23.46
CA ASP A 78 11.04 11.38 -22.92
C ASP A 78 12.20 11.49 -23.93
N PRO A 79 13.45 11.66 -23.43
CA PRO A 79 14.63 11.42 -24.24
C PRO A 79 14.64 10.00 -24.79
N THR A 80 15.24 9.80 -25.97
CA THR A 80 15.31 8.48 -26.62
C THR A 80 15.82 7.40 -25.67
N PHE A 81 14.98 6.40 -25.41
CA PHE A 81 15.33 5.28 -24.54
C PHE A 81 16.50 4.47 -25.10
N ASN A 82 17.41 4.09 -24.22
CA ASN A 82 18.36 3.01 -24.46
C ASN A 82 17.79 1.69 -23.91
N LEU A 83 17.17 0.91 -24.79
CA LEU A 83 16.48 -0.35 -24.43
C LEU A 83 17.35 -1.60 -24.63
N SER A 84 18.66 -1.43 -24.82
CA SER A 84 19.56 -2.57 -25.02
C SER A 84 19.45 -3.57 -23.86
N ALA A 85 19.17 -4.83 -24.19
CA ALA A 85 18.98 -5.91 -23.23
C ALA A 85 17.92 -5.66 -22.15
N LEU A 86 16.87 -4.87 -22.45
CA LEU A 86 15.70 -4.75 -21.59
C LEU A 86 15.09 -6.15 -21.36
N PRO A 87 15.01 -6.64 -20.10
CA PRO A 87 14.38 -7.92 -19.82
C PRO A 87 12.86 -7.80 -19.89
N LYS A 88 12.19 -8.93 -20.16
CA LYS A 88 10.76 -9.08 -19.83
C LYS A 88 10.58 -8.98 -18.32
N MET A 89 9.40 -8.55 -17.88
CA MET A 89 9.09 -8.35 -16.45
C MET A 89 9.33 -9.61 -15.61
N ALA A 90 9.03 -10.79 -16.15
CA ALA A 90 9.23 -12.06 -15.45
C ALA A 90 10.71 -12.37 -15.15
N ASN A 91 11.64 -11.73 -15.88
CA ASN A 91 13.07 -11.93 -15.74
C ASN A 91 13.77 -10.74 -15.05
N LEU A 92 13.01 -9.74 -14.57
CA LEU A 92 13.58 -8.57 -13.90
C LEU A 92 14.02 -8.95 -12.48
N PRO A 93 15.30 -8.78 -12.12
CA PRO A 93 15.72 -8.93 -10.74
C PRO A 93 15.16 -7.77 -9.90
N ILE A 94 14.54 -8.06 -8.77
CA ILE A 94 14.04 -7.05 -7.84
C ILE A 94 14.51 -7.44 -6.44
N TYR A 95 15.08 -6.48 -5.71
CA TYR A 95 15.58 -6.66 -4.35
C TYR A 95 14.98 -5.60 -3.44
N ILE A 96 14.40 -6.01 -2.31
CA ILE A 96 13.73 -5.11 -1.35
C ILE A 96 14.26 -5.40 0.04
N ASP A 97 14.66 -4.34 0.74
CA ASP A 97 15.12 -4.38 2.11
C ASP A 97 14.20 -3.50 2.96
N ILE A 98 13.30 -4.15 3.70
CA ILE A 98 12.33 -3.47 4.56
C ILE A 98 12.87 -3.53 5.98
N GLY A 99 13.05 -2.36 6.60
CA GLY A 99 13.60 -2.26 7.95
C GLY A 99 12.55 -2.49 9.02
N GLU A 100 11.41 -1.85 8.87
CA GLU A 100 10.34 -1.85 9.88
C GLU A 100 9.01 -1.37 9.30
N ILE A 101 7.93 -1.72 9.99
CA ILE A 101 6.59 -1.17 9.77
C ILE A 101 6.11 -0.57 11.09
N ARG A 102 5.54 0.62 10.98
CA ARG A 102 5.08 1.43 12.11
C ARG A 102 3.66 1.89 11.87
N ILE A 103 2.92 2.04 12.95
CA ILE A 103 1.57 2.57 12.95
C ILE A 103 1.48 3.72 13.95
N SER A 104 0.49 4.60 13.82
CA SER A 104 0.26 5.64 14.81
C SER A 104 -1.22 5.91 15.02
N SER A 105 -1.60 6.02 16.29
CA SER A 105 -2.92 6.47 16.77
C SER A 105 -3.03 8.00 16.87
N LYS A 106 -1.95 8.74 16.61
CA LYS A 106 -1.89 10.20 16.86
C LYS A 106 -2.37 11.01 15.66
N TYR A 107 -3.69 11.02 15.45
CA TYR A 107 -4.32 11.68 14.29
C TYR A 107 -3.81 13.10 14.04
N GLN A 108 -3.88 13.98 15.05
CA GLN A 108 -3.53 15.40 14.89
C GLN A 108 -2.04 15.62 14.60
N ASP A 109 -1.17 14.82 15.22
CA ASP A 109 0.29 14.90 15.08
C ASP A 109 0.79 14.41 13.72
N GLY A 110 -0.06 13.78 12.92
CA GLY A 110 0.28 13.27 11.58
C GLY A 110 -0.30 14.08 10.42
N LEU A 111 -1.10 15.13 10.71
CA LEU A 111 -1.68 16.01 9.69
C LEU A 111 -0.58 16.62 8.79
N ASN A 112 -0.93 17.14 7.61
CA ASN A 112 0.05 17.78 6.70
C ASN A 112 1.27 16.89 6.35
N ASN A 113 1.05 15.59 6.11
CA ASN A 113 2.09 14.64 5.67
C ASN A 113 3.32 14.60 6.59
N LEU A 114 3.10 14.59 7.91
CA LEU A 114 4.16 14.55 8.94
C LEU A 114 5.11 15.75 8.97
N SER A 115 4.82 16.85 8.26
CA SER A 115 5.73 18.00 8.14
C SER A 115 6.03 18.73 9.46
N GLN A 116 5.20 18.52 10.48
CA GLN A 116 5.42 18.97 11.86
C GLN A 116 6.44 18.12 12.64
N ILE A 117 6.71 16.89 12.23
CA ILE A 117 7.63 15.98 12.92
C ILE A 117 9.06 16.27 12.47
N ARG A 118 9.74 17.16 13.20
CA ARG A 118 11.05 17.70 12.80
C ARG A 118 12.25 17.16 13.58
N THR A 119 12.01 16.37 14.62
CA THR A 119 13.08 15.85 15.48
C THR A 119 12.96 14.35 15.64
N ALA A 120 14.08 13.68 15.91
CA ALA A 120 14.09 12.25 16.21
C ALA A 120 13.24 11.91 17.45
N VAL A 121 13.15 12.83 18.42
CA VAL A 121 12.30 12.67 19.61
C VAL A 121 10.83 12.72 19.23
N ALA A 122 10.41 13.72 18.43
CA ALA A 122 9.04 13.81 17.96
C ALA A 122 8.65 12.60 17.08
N ALA A 123 9.56 12.12 16.23
CA ALA A 123 9.33 10.93 15.42
C ALA A 123 9.16 9.66 16.28
N LYS A 124 9.98 9.50 17.32
CA LYS A 124 9.84 8.40 18.29
C LYS A 124 8.56 8.48 19.09
N ALA A 125 8.13 9.69 19.46
CA ALA A 125 6.88 9.91 20.16
C ALA A 125 5.68 9.61 19.25
N PHE A 126 5.78 9.92 17.94
CA PHE A 126 4.68 9.73 17.02
C PHE A 126 4.37 8.26 16.70
N TRP A 127 5.42 7.48 16.43
CA TRP A 127 5.27 6.12 15.90
C TRP A 127 5.25 5.03 16.97
N ASP A 128 4.35 4.07 16.78
CA ASP A 128 4.33 2.80 17.47
C ASP A 128 4.96 1.70 16.61
N ASN A 129 5.84 0.90 17.20
CA ASN A 129 6.56 -0.18 16.50
C ASN A 129 5.72 -1.46 16.49
N VAL A 130 5.06 -1.73 15.36
CA VAL A 130 4.29 -2.96 15.16
C VAL A 130 5.17 -4.09 14.62
N ALA A 131 6.14 -3.78 13.77
CA ALA A 131 7.05 -4.77 13.19
C ALA A 131 8.47 -4.22 13.06
N PRO A 132 9.32 -4.37 14.10
CA PRO A 132 10.65 -3.74 14.15
C PRO A 132 11.76 -4.55 13.48
N ASN A 133 11.47 -5.78 13.05
CA ASN A 133 12.47 -6.68 12.51
C ASN A 133 12.67 -6.42 11.02
N ARG A 134 13.93 -6.40 10.58
CA ARG A 134 14.29 -6.26 9.17
C ARG A 134 13.92 -7.52 8.38
N GLU A 135 13.33 -7.33 7.21
CA GLU A 135 13.04 -8.39 6.24
C GLU A 135 13.64 -8.08 4.86
N VAL A 136 14.09 -9.12 4.16
CA VAL A 136 14.70 -9.00 2.82
C VAL A 136 13.95 -9.87 1.83
N TYR A 137 13.63 -9.30 0.68
CA TYR A 137 12.91 -9.93 -0.42
C TYR A 137 13.77 -9.88 -1.68
N CYS A 138 13.81 -10.97 -2.44
CA CYS A 138 14.49 -10.98 -3.73
C CYS A 138 13.76 -11.87 -4.74
N THR A 139 13.70 -11.48 -6.01
CA THR A 139 13.19 -12.39 -7.06
C THR A 139 14.21 -13.46 -7.45
N GLN A 140 15.49 -13.22 -7.16
CA GLN A 140 16.58 -14.15 -7.37
C GLN A 140 17.75 -13.84 -6.41
N PRO A 141 18.67 -14.78 -6.17
CA PRO A 141 19.86 -14.50 -5.36
C PRO A 141 20.78 -13.46 -6.01
N TYR A 142 21.24 -12.49 -5.23
CA TYR A 142 22.21 -11.47 -5.67
C TYR A 142 23.68 -11.87 -5.47
N THR A 143 23.94 -12.99 -4.79
CA THR A 143 25.27 -13.57 -4.61
C THR A 143 25.18 -15.08 -4.40
N LEU A 144 26.26 -15.78 -4.76
CA LEU A 144 26.39 -17.22 -4.52
C LEU A 144 26.74 -17.56 -3.06
N ASN A 145 27.23 -16.57 -2.31
CA ASN A 145 27.54 -16.71 -0.88
C ASN A 145 26.26 -16.72 -0.03
N ALA A 146 26.41 -17.10 1.25
CA ALA A 146 25.37 -16.88 2.25
C ALA A 146 24.97 -15.39 2.26
N ASN A 147 23.69 -15.13 2.07
CA ASN A 147 23.14 -13.78 1.98
C ASN A 147 21.80 -13.69 2.68
N THR A 148 21.41 -12.47 3.04
CA THR A 148 20.22 -12.24 3.86
C THR A 148 18.95 -12.71 3.16
N CYS A 149 18.84 -12.58 1.83
CA CYS A 149 17.66 -13.07 1.13
C CYS A 149 17.48 -14.59 1.31
N ARG A 150 18.54 -15.39 1.16
CA ARG A 150 18.42 -16.85 1.38
C ARG A 150 18.17 -17.19 2.85
N SER A 151 18.85 -16.55 3.79
CA SER A 151 18.69 -16.87 5.22
C SER A 151 17.32 -16.48 5.77
N LEU A 152 16.65 -15.48 5.19
CA LEU A 152 15.31 -15.03 5.59
C LEU A 152 14.19 -15.58 4.69
N ASN A 153 14.49 -16.53 3.81
CA ASN A 153 13.53 -17.09 2.86
C ASN A 153 12.88 -16.01 1.94
N GLY A 154 13.66 -14.98 1.60
CA GLY A 154 13.22 -13.80 0.88
C GLY A 154 12.73 -14.08 -0.55
N GLU A 155 13.18 -15.16 -1.18
CA GLU A 155 12.71 -15.61 -2.49
C GLU A 155 11.24 -16.05 -2.43
N PHE A 156 10.91 -16.88 -1.45
CA PHE A 156 9.54 -17.32 -1.22
C PHE A 156 8.65 -16.15 -0.77
N LYS A 157 9.13 -15.32 0.16
CA LYS A 157 8.40 -14.12 0.60
C LYS A 157 8.14 -13.15 -0.57
N MET A 158 9.09 -13.00 -1.49
CA MET A 158 8.90 -12.15 -2.68
C MET A 158 7.75 -12.66 -3.56
N ILE A 159 7.63 -13.97 -3.75
CA ILE A 159 6.52 -14.57 -4.51
C ILE A 159 5.18 -14.22 -3.83
N GLN A 160 5.07 -14.42 -2.52
CA GLN A 160 3.84 -14.12 -1.77
C GLN A 160 3.52 -12.62 -1.80
N PHE A 161 4.54 -11.76 -1.68
CA PHE A 161 4.43 -10.31 -1.75
C PHE A 161 3.91 -9.84 -3.11
N LEU A 162 4.40 -10.41 -4.22
CA LEU A 162 4.05 -10.00 -5.59
C LEU A 162 2.86 -10.75 -6.20
N ASN A 163 2.32 -11.78 -5.55
CA ASN A 163 1.19 -12.56 -6.06
C ASN A 163 -0.12 -12.34 -5.27
N GLY A 164 -0.15 -11.35 -4.38
CA GLY A 164 -1.37 -10.95 -3.67
C GLY A 164 -1.76 -11.85 -2.50
N GLU A 165 -1.10 -13.00 -2.27
CA GLU A 165 -1.29 -13.76 -1.03
C GLU A 165 -0.90 -12.93 0.19
N GLY A 166 0.19 -12.18 0.06
CA GLY A 166 0.80 -11.39 1.11
C GLY A 166 1.90 -12.17 1.82
N ALA A 167 3.07 -11.56 1.93
CA ALA A 167 4.17 -12.12 2.71
C ALA A 167 3.97 -11.81 4.19
N GLU A 168 4.06 -12.84 5.02
CA GLU A 168 4.04 -12.67 6.47
C GLU A 168 5.25 -11.85 6.93
N TYR A 169 4.98 -10.90 7.82
CA TYR A 169 6.01 -10.07 8.43
C TYR A 169 5.95 -10.20 9.97
N PRO A 170 7.06 -10.58 10.62
CA PRO A 170 7.10 -10.74 12.06
C PRO A 170 6.67 -9.46 12.79
N SER A 171 5.64 -9.56 13.60
CA SER A 171 4.97 -8.40 14.20
C SER A 171 4.46 -8.68 15.60
N ASN A 172 4.17 -7.59 16.32
CA ASN A 172 3.58 -7.58 17.64
C ASN A 172 2.16 -7.03 17.54
N ASP A 173 1.25 -7.59 18.33
CA ASP A 173 -0.10 -7.05 18.41
C ASP A 173 -0.09 -5.61 18.92
N PRO A 174 -0.75 -4.67 18.22
CA PRO A 174 -0.99 -3.34 18.75
C PRO A 174 -1.97 -3.40 19.92
N THR A 175 -2.08 -2.28 20.63
CA THR A 175 -3.05 -2.14 21.71
C THR A 175 -4.44 -2.44 21.17
N SER A 176 -5.00 -3.57 21.60
CA SER A 176 -6.39 -3.91 21.35
C SER A 176 -7.24 -3.01 22.23
N GLY A 177 -8.37 -2.51 21.72
CA GLY A 177 -9.18 -1.54 22.45
C GLY A 177 -9.74 -2.03 23.81
N THR A 178 -10.68 -1.30 24.38
CA THR A 178 -10.93 -1.42 25.83
C THR A 178 -11.72 -2.64 26.27
N SER A 179 -11.68 -2.91 27.58
CA SER A 179 -12.48 -3.95 28.25
C SER A 179 -13.99 -3.82 28.06
N LEU A 180 -14.46 -2.64 27.59
CA LEU A 180 -15.86 -2.36 27.26
C LEU A 180 -16.24 -2.76 25.82
N GLY A 181 -15.31 -3.30 25.03
CA GLY A 181 -15.58 -3.80 23.67
C GLY A 181 -15.26 -2.83 22.54
N PHE A 182 -14.79 -1.62 22.84
CA PHE A 182 -14.50 -0.60 21.81
C PHE A 182 -13.12 -0.82 21.17
N PRO A 183 -12.98 -0.70 19.84
CA PRO A 183 -11.70 -0.86 19.16
C PRO A 183 -10.74 0.32 19.41
N SER A 184 -9.44 0.07 19.24
CA SER A 184 -8.45 1.12 19.10
C SER A 184 -8.26 1.46 17.62
N GLN A 185 -8.40 2.73 17.27
CA GLN A 185 -8.19 3.21 15.91
C GLN A 185 -6.73 3.69 15.74
N TYR A 186 -6.11 3.24 14.65
CA TYR A 186 -4.85 3.81 14.16
C TYR A 186 -5.11 4.59 12.88
N TYR A 187 -4.41 5.70 12.69
CA TYR A 187 -4.66 6.62 11.59
C TYR A 187 -3.56 6.58 10.53
N TYR A 188 -2.35 6.15 10.90
CA TYR A 188 -1.19 6.17 10.03
C TYR A 188 -0.50 4.82 9.96
N THR A 189 0.00 4.46 8.78
CA THR A 189 0.99 3.38 8.61
C THR A 189 2.17 3.89 7.79
N GLY A 190 3.38 3.67 8.32
CA GLY A 190 4.63 3.89 7.61
C GLY A 190 5.36 2.58 7.39
N THR A 191 5.84 2.36 6.17
CA THR A 191 6.79 1.28 5.85
C THR A 191 8.15 1.91 5.61
N TYR A 192 9.19 1.43 6.29
CA TYR A 192 10.55 1.93 6.07
C TYR A 192 11.30 1.00 5.12
N ILE A 193 11.38 1.39 3.84
CA ILE A 193 12.18 0.70 2.84
C ILE A 193 13.58 1.29 2.82
N ARG A 194 14.57 0.49 3.22
CA ARG A 194 15.98 0.90 3.29
C ARG A 194 16.64 0.88 1.92
N SER A 195 16.24 -0.09 1.09
CA SER A 195 16.72 -0.24 -0.27
C SER A 195 15.67 -0.95 -1.11
N LEU A 196 15.48 -0.46 -2.34
CA LEU A 196 14.64 -1.07 -3.37
C LEU A 196 15.45 -0.98 -4.66
N VAL A 197 15.87 -2.12 -5.18
CA VAL A 197 16.71 -2.21 -6.37
C VAL A 197 15.96 -2.91 -7.49
N THR A 198 15.97 -2.29 -8.66
CA THR A 198 15.50 -2.89 -9.91
C THR A 198 16.71 -3.28 -10.76
N GLY A 199 16.71 -4.53 -11.21
CA GLY A 199 17.87 -5.23 -11.77
C GLY A 199 18.11 -4.98 -13.26
N TRP A 200 17.84 -3.75 -13.72
CA TRP A 200 18.15 -3.31 -15.07
C TRP A 200 18.32 -1.80 -15.13
N GLY A 201 19.24 -1.38 -15.97
CA GLY A 201 19.37 -0.02 -16.44
C GLY A 201 20.56 0.12 -17.37
N ASN A 202 20.59 1.20 -18.12
CA ASN A 202 21.69 1.53 -19.01
C ASN A 202 22.13 2.96 -18.74
N SER A 203 23.33 3.13 -18.22
CA SER A 203 23.95 4.44 -18.03
C SER A 203 25.31 4.42 -18.72
N PRO A 204 25.50 5.18 -19.82
CA PRO A 204 26.76 5.17 -20.56
C PRO A 204 27.98 5.40 -19.66
N GLY A 205 29.00 4.57 -19.80
CA GLY A 205 30.25 4.69 -19.04
C GLY A 205 30.16 4.29 -17.55
N VAL A 206 29.01 3.81 -17.07
CA VAL A 206 28.80 3.42 -15.67
C VAL A 206 28.64 1.91 -15.54
N ASP A 207 29.47 1.32 -14.69
CA ASP A 207 29.30 -0.07 -14.25
C ASP A 207 28.31 -0.11 -13.06
N LEU A 208 27.08 -0.56 -13.32
CA LEU A 208 26.02 -0.57 -12.32
C LEU A 208 26.37 -1.37 -11.06
N THR A 209 27.17 -2.43 -11.21
CA THR A 209 27.56 -3.29 -10.08
C THR A 209 28.50 -2.62 -9.10
N LYS A 210 29.14 -1.51 -9.49
CA LYS A 210 30.05 -0.73 -8.64
C LYS A 210 29.40 0.46 -7.97
N VAL A 211 28.22 0.88 -8.43
CA VAL A 211 27.50 2.05 -7.91
C VAL A 211 26.28 1.67 -7.07
N THR A 212 25.73 0.47 -7.25
CA THR A 212 24.57 -0.01 -6.51
C THR A 212 24.95 -1.19 -5.62
N PHE A 213 24.70 -1.02 -4.32
CA PHE A 213 24.86 -2.07 -3.32
C PHE A 213 23.51 -2.47 -2.74
N PHE A 214 23.31 -3.77 -2.57
CA PHE A 214 22.19 -4.35 -1.85
C PHE A 214 22.73 -5.32 -0.81
N ASP A 215 22.37 -5.12 0.46
CA ASP A 215 22.87 -5.94 1.56
C ASP A 215 24.41 -6.02 1.61
N ASN A 216 25.08 -4.90 1.30
CA ASN A 216 26.54 -4.79 1.17
C ASN A 216 27.19 -5.55 0.00
N TYR A 217 26.40 -6.11 -0.92
CA TYR A 217 26.91 -6.73 -2.14
C TYR A 217 26.64 -5.84 -3.35
N GLY A 218 27.61 -5.73 -4.26
CA GLY A 218 27.42 -5.07 -5.55
C GLY A 218 26.41 -5.84 -6.39
N VAL A 219 25.40 -5.15 -6.91
CA VAL A 219 24.32 -5.76 -7.70
C VAL A 219 24.12 -5.01 -9.00
N TYR A 220 23.77 -5.74 -10.06
CA TYR A 220 23.42 -5.12 -11.33
C TYR A 220 22.03 -4.49 -11.23
N GLY A 221 21.95 -3.16 -11.29
CA GLY A 221 20.70 -2.43 -11.18
C GLY A 221 20.86 -1.04 -10.56
N PHE A 222 19.74 -0.40 -10.25
CA PHE A 222 19.71 0.89 -9.54
C PHE A 222 18.92 0.76 -8.24
N ASN A 223 19.46 1.30 -7.15
CA ASN A 223 18.63 1.62 -6.00
C ASN A 223 17.74 2.82 -6.37
N ILE A 224 16.43 2.58 -6.45
CA ILE A 224 15.47 3.58 -6.90
C ILE A 224 14.94 4.47 -5.79
N VAL A 225 15.15 4.10 -4.51
CA VAL A 225 14.68 4.89 -3.35
C VAL A 225 15.14 6.36 -3.42
N PRO A 226 16.43 6.67 -3.69
CA PRO A 226 16.87 8.07 -3.75
C PRO A 226 16.22 8.87 -4.87
N ARG A 227 15.81 8.23 -5.96
CA ARG A 227 15.15 8.89 -7.11
C ARG A 227 13.69 9.21 -6.83
N LEU A 228 13.06 8.52 -5.89
CA LEU A 228 11.66 8.70 -5.48
C LEU A 228 11.52 9.70 -4.31
N ALA A 229 12.65 10.16 -3.77
CA ALA A 229 12.68 11.03 -2.59
C ALA A 229 12.27 12.49 -2.87
N TYR A 230 12.20 12.91 -4.14
CA TYR A 230 11.81 14.27 -4.52
C TYR A 230 10.89 14.24 -5.73
N ALA A 231 9.98 15.20 -5.82
CA ALA A 231 9.15 15.38 -7.01
C ALA A 231 10.04 15.67 -8.23
N ALA A 232 9.59 15.24 -9.41
CA ALA A 232 10.32 15.51 -10.64
C ALA A 232 10.54 17.02 -10.85
N GLY A 233 11.77 17.37 -11.23
CA GLY A 233 12.16 18.76 -11.47
C GLY A 233 12.54 19.54 -10.21
N THR A 234 12.60 18.91 -9.03
CA THR A 234 13.08 19.55 -7.81
C THR A 234 14.55 19.98 -7.96
N THR A 235 14.78 21.28 -8.08
CA THR A 235 16.13 21.87 -8.15
C THR A 235 16.69 22.21 -6.78
N ASP A 236 15.83 22.58 -5.83
CA ASP A 236 16.21 22.86 -4.44
C ASP A 236 15.84 21.70 -3.53
N LYS A 237 16.86 20.96 -3.09
CA LYS A 237 16.74 19.81 -2.17
C LYS A 237 17.06 20.18 -0.72
N SER A 238 17.00 21.47 -0.37
CA SER A 238 17.13 21.93 1.02
C SER A 238 15.90 21.59 1.88
N GLY A 239 14.76 21.32 1.24
CA GLY A 239 13.55 20.79 1.87
C GLY A 239 13.68 19.32 2.28
N TYR A 240 12.70 18.84 3.05
CA TYR A 240 12.65 17.44 3.46
C TYR A 240 12.28 16.53 2.27
N PRO A 241 12.87 15.31 2.18
CA PRO A 241 12.48 14.35 1.17
C PRO A 241 11.02 13.91 1.38
N LEU A 242 10.40 13.44 0.30
CA LEU A 242 9.12 12.75 0.33
C LEU A 242 9.22 11.51 1.22
N VAL A 243 8.14 11.25 1.99
CA VAL A 243 8.00 9.99 2.73
C VAL A 243 7.86 8.85 1.73
N PHE A 244 8.70 7.82 1.87
CA PHE A 244 8.74 6.67 0.96
C PHE A 244 8.68 5.32 1.70
N PRO A 245 7.76 4.41 1.31
CA PRO A 245 6.58 4.61 0.47
C PRO A 245 5.67 5.74 0.98
N LEU A 246 4.69 6.15 0.16
CA LEU A 246 3.74 7.18 0.58
C LEU A 246 3.03 6.72 1.86
N LEU A 247 3.00 7.62 2.84
CA LEU A 247 2.29 7.44 4.10
C LEU A 247 0.82 7.09 3.84
N TYR A 248 0.37 5.95 4.35
CA TYR A 248 -1.06 5.72 4.41
C TYR A 248 -1.66 6.49 5.59
N SER A 249 -2.70 7.27 5.32
CA SER A 249 -3.47 8.03 6.30
C SER A 249 -4.97 7.76 6.12
N VAL A 250 -5.61 7.30 7.19
CA VAL A 250 -7.07 7.10 7.24
C VAL A 250 -7.75 8.45 7.07
N GLN A 251 -8.74 8.52 6.17
CA GLN A 251 -9.48 9.77 5.93
C GLN A 251 -10.61 9.95 6.95
N ALA A 252 -11.14 11.17 7.05
CA ALA A 252 -12.26 11.46 7.91
C ALA A 252 -13.47 10.56 7.57
N GLY A 253 -14.01 9.86 8.58
CA GLY A 253 -15.13 8.92 8.42
C GLY A 253 -14.73 7.51 7.97
N GLU A 254 -13.44 7.25 7.72
CA GLU A 254 -12.90 5.91 7.50
C GLU A 254 -12.44 5.29 8.82
N ALA A 255 -12.53 3.96 8.90
CA ALA A 255 -12.10 3.17 10.05
C ALA A 255 -11.42 1.88 9.57
N ASP A 256 -10.41 2.05 8.70
CA ASP A 256 -9.77 0.92 8.02
C ASP A 256 -8.79 0.17 8.94
N MET A 257 -8.27 0.81 9.99
CA MET A 257 -7.32 0.22 10.96
C MET A 257 -7.87 0.22 12.38
N ASP A 258 -9.02 -0.43 12.55
CA ASP A 258 -9.63 -0.67 13.85
C ASP A 258 -9.12 -2.00 14.45
N PHE A 259 -8.64 -1.95 15.69
CA PHE A 259 -8.16 -3.12 16.45
C PHE A 259 -9.11 -3.40 17.62
N LYS A 260 -10.07 -4.29 17.38
CA LYS A 260 -11.07 -4.75 18.35
C LYS A 260 -10.42 -5.48 19.52
N PRO A 261 -10.96 -5.38 20.75
CA PRO A 261 -10.58 -6.22 21.88
C PRO A 261 -10.99 -7.69 21.66
N GLY A 262 -10.40 -8.60 22.44
CA GLY A 262 -10.74 -10.03 22.44
C GLY A 262 -9.72 -10.93 21.76
N PHE A 263 -10.08 -12.21 21.62
CA PHE A 263 -9.20 -13.29 21.17
C PHE A 263 -9.36 -13.67 19.69
N GLU A 264 -10.20 -12.94 18.94
CA GLU A 264 -10.40 -13.21 17.53
C GLU A 264 -9.10 -12.91 16.75
N PRO A 265 -8.57 -13.85 15.96
CA PRO A 265 -7.45 -13.58 15.08
C PRO A 265 -7.88 -12.64 13.95
N TYR A 266 -6.98 -11.77 13.53
CA TYR A 266 -7.22 -10.84 12.42
C TYR A 266 -5.97 -10.68 11.57
N ILE A 267 -6.18 -10.18 10.37
CA ILE A 267 -5.11 -9.85 9.44
C ILE A 267 -4.92 -8.33 9.47
N PHE A 268 -3.69 -7.88 9.63
CA PHE A 268 -3.31 -6.50 9.31
C PHE A 268 -2.63 -6.53 7.95
N GLU A 269 -3.30 -6.01 6.93
CA GLU A 269 -2.80 -5.98 5.55
C GLU A 269 -2.17 -4.61 5.30
N VAL A 270 -0.91 -4.58 4.84
CA VAL A 270 -0.25 -3.39 4.32
C VAL A 270 0.06 -3.64 2.84
N ARG A 271 -0.70 -2.98 1.95
CA ARG A 271 -0.57 -3.13 0.51
C ARG A 271 0.09 -1.91 -0.11
N MET A 272 0.96 -2.13 -1.08
CA MET A 272 1.65 -1.08 -1.81
C MET A 272 1.67 -1.40 -3.31
N ASN A 273 1.45 -0.40 -4.18
CA ASN A 273 1.42 -0.62 -5.62
C ASN A 273 2.84 -0.65 -6.21
N LEU A 274 3.58 -1.73 -5.99
CA LEU A 274 4.93 -1.88 -6.52
C LEU A 274 4.93 -2.58 -7.88
N LYS A 275 4.42 -3.81 -7.94
CA LYS A 275 4.55 -4.72 -9.09
C LYS A 275 3.96 -4.09 -10.33
N GLU A 276 2.70 -3.70 -10.30
CA GLU A 276 1.99 -3.12 -11.44
C GLU A 276 2.44 -1.71 -11.77
N ASN A 277 3.29 -1.05 -10.99
CA ASN A 277 3.69 0.33 -11.22
C ASN A 277 5.12 0.48 -11.76
N LEU A 278 5.75 -0.60 -12.23
CA LEU A 278 7.11 -0.59 -12.75
C LEU A 278 7.11 -0.21 -14.24
N MET A 279 7.82 0.86 -14.56
CA MET A 279 8.00 1.35 -15.92
C MET A 279 9.46 1.69 -16.23
N VAL A 280 9.79 1.82 -17.50
CA VAL A 280 11.09 2.35 -17.94
C VAL A 280 11.06 3.86 -17.88
N HIS A 281 12.04 4.44 -17.18
CA HIS A 281 12.32 5.86 -17.22
C HIS A 281 13.56 6.14 -18.07
N SER A 282 13.52 7.24 -18.81
CA SER A 282 14.68 7.83 -19.49
C SER A 282 15.10 9.09 -18.76
N ILE A 283 16.39 9.23 -18.47
CA ILE A 283 16.97 10.39 -17.79
C ILE A 283 17.87 11.11 -18.77
N LYS A 284 17.60 12.40 -18.97
CA LYS A 284 18.36 13.25 -19.87
C LYS A 284 19.81 13.35 -19.43
N ALA A 285 20.73 13.06 -20.34
CA ALA A 285 22.15 13.29 -20.11
C ALA A 285 22.44 14.80 -20.04
N ALA A 286 23.22 15.22 -19.04
CA ALA A 286 23.54 16.64 -18.82
C ALA A 286 24.34 17.26 -19.98
N ASP A 287 25.12 16.43 -20.69
CA ASP A 287 25.97 16.79 -21.83
C ASP A 287 25.29 16.59 -23.20
N GLY A 288 24.03 16.15 -23.23
CA GLY A 288 23.30 15.85 -24.45
C GLY A 288 23.69 14.52 -25.13
N SER A 289 24.47 13.67 -24.46
CA SER A 289 24.77 12.31 -24.91
C SER A 289 23.58 11.35 -24.71
N THR A 290 23.79 10.05 -24.95
CA THR A 290 22.74 9.03 -24.80
C THR A 290 22.14 9.06 -23.39
N ALA A 291 20.81 9.14 -23.31
CA ALA A 291 20.09 9.14 -22.05
C ALA A 291 20.37 7.88 -21.23
N ALA A 292 20.39 8.04 -19.90
CA ALA A 292 20.42 6.91 -19.00
C ALA A 292 19.01 6.34 -18.85
N THR A 293 18.84 5.03 -18.95
CA THR A 293 17.54 4.37 -18.73
C THR A 293 17.60 3.47 -17.50
N LEU A 294 16.47 3.35 -16.80
CA LEU A 294 16.30 2.40 -15.71
C LEU A 294 14.84 1.98 -15.60
N ILE A 295 14.57 0.90 -14.89
CA ILE A 295 13.20 0.57 -14.47
C ILE A 295 12.97 1.17 -13.09
N SER A 296 11.87 1.91 -12.92
CA SER A 296 11.48 2.50 -11.64
C SER A 296 9.96 2.55 -11.51
N ILE A 297 9.50 3.18 -10.43
CA ILE A 297 8.08 3.36 -10.11
C ILE A 297 7.54 4.53 -10.92
N SER A 298 6.41 4.33 -11.58
CA SER A 298 5.72 5.41 -12.28
C SER A 298 5.37 6.55 -11.32
N ASP A 299 5.60 7.78 -11.77
CA ASP A 299 4.99 8.95 -11.14
C ASP A 299 3.56 9.12 -11.65
N TRP A 300 2.68 8.34 -11.06
CA TRP A 300 1.24 8.38 -11.31
C TRP A 300 0.59 9.76 -11.08
N LYS A 301 1.31 10.74 -10.51
CA LYS A 301 0.83 12.13 -10.32
C LYS A 301 1.28 13.07 -11.43
N THR A 302 2.47 12.88 -11.98
CA THR A 302 3.13 13.90 -12.82
C THR A 302 3.90 13.27 -13.96
N ARG A 303 3.67 13.77 -15.18
CA ARG A 303 4.50 13.40 -16.34
C ARG A 303 5.91 13.96 -16.22
N HIS A 304 6.87 13.19 -16.70
CA HIS A 304 8.27 13.58 -16.78
C HIS A 304 8.69 13.96 -18.20
N SER A 305 9.88 14.52 -18.28
CA SER A 305 10.56 14.93 -19.51
C SER A 305 12.06 14.71 -19.33
N GLY A 306 12.45 13.55 -18.78
CA GLY A 306 13.85 13.19 -18.57
C GLY A 306 14.51 13.63 -17.26
N GLN A 307 13.76 13.95 -16.21
CA GLN A 307 14.31 14.33 -14.89
C GLN A 307 14.96 13.14 -14.17
N SER A 308 15.98 13.40 -13.35
CA SER A 308 16.67 12.36 -12.58
C SER A 308 15.93 11.91 -11.32
N ASP A 309 15.19 12.84 -10.72
CA ASP A 309 14.23 12.58 -9.65
C ASP A 309 12.89 12.26 -10.30
N ILE A 310 12.30 11.15 -9.88
CA ILE A 310 11.10 10.56 -10.45
C ILE A 310 9.89 10.95 -9.59
N GLY A 311 10.01 11.06 -8.28
CA GLY A 311 8.87 11.41 -7.44
C GLY A 311 7.80 10.32 -7.44
N GLY A 312 6.52 10.69 -7.42
CA GLY A 312 5.37 9.78 -7.37
C GLY A 312 5.17 9.05 -6.04
N GLY A 313 6.22 8.37 -5.56
CA GLY A 313 6.20 7.47 -4.41
C GLY A 313 5.32 6.24 -4.66
N ILE A 314 5.55 5.17 -3.92
CA ILE A 314 4.68 4.00 -3.98
C ILE A 314 3.45 4.27 -3.10
N LEU A 315 2.26 4.27 -3.69
CA LEU A 315 1.00 4.32 -2.93
C LEU A 315 0.94 3.14 -1.97
N SER A 316 0.48 3.40 -0.73
CA SER A 316 0.20 2.35 0.24
C SER A 316 -1.22 2.48 0.81
N ARG A 317 -1.81 1.35 1.19
CA ARG A 317 -3.05 1.29 1.98
C ARG A 317 -2.91 0.20 3.02
N SER A 318 -3.33 0.50 4.24
CA SER A 318 -3.36 -0.45 5.32
C SER A 318 -4.78 -0.66 5.82
N ARG A 319 -5.12 -1.91 6.18
CA ARG A 319 -6.42 -2.21 6.77
C ARG A 319 -6.38 -3.43 7.68
N THR A 320 -7.24 -3.46 8.67
CA THR A 320 -7.52 -4.63 9.50
C THR A 320 -8.66 -5.43 8.90
N ILE A 321 -8.53 -6.75 8.89
CA ILE A 321 -9.50 -7.69 8.34
C ILE A 321 -9.85 -8.67 9.46
N TYR A 322 -11.14 -8.77 9.76
CA TYR A 322 -11.68 -9.76 10.69
C TYR A 322 -12.34 -10.88 9.88
N PRO A 323 -11.70 -12.06 9.74
CA PRO A 323 -12.20 -13.11 8.86
C PRO A 323 -13.62 -13.59 9.19
N SER A 324 -14.06 -13.51 10.45
CA SER A 324 -15.43 -13.88 10.84
C SER A 324 -16.49 -12.95 10.24
N GLY A 325 -16.19 -11.65 10.15
CA GLY A 325 -17.10 -10.65 9.61
C GLY A 325 -16.96 -10.44 8.10
N ALA A 326 -15.79 -10.75 7.53
CA ALA A 326 -15.50 -10.46 6.14
C ALA A 326 -16.23 -11.40 5.17
N SER A 327 -16.52 -10.89 3.96
CA SER A 327 -17.10 -11.64 2.84
C SER A 327 -16.15 -11.64 1.65
N SER A 328 -16.45 -12.49 0.66
CA SER A 328 -15.82 -12.49 -0.66
C SER A 328 -16.78 -11.96 -1.72
N LEU A 329 -16.25 -11.45 -2.81
CA LEU A 329 -17.00 -11.01 -4.00
C LEU A 329 -16.70 -11.96 -5.16
N ALA A 330 -17.74 -12.29 -5.92
CA ALA A 330 -17.64 -12.93 -7.23
C ALA A 330 -18.24 -11.97 -8.26
N ILE A 331 -17.39 -11.34 -9.06
CA ILE A 331 -17.75 -10.25 -9.97
C ILE A 331 -17.73 -10.79 -11.40
N THR A 332 -18.82 -10.59 -12.14
CA THR A 332 -18.94 -10.92 -13.57
C THR A 332 -19.11 -9.65 -14.40
N GLY A 333 -18.76 -9.70 -15.68
CA GLY A 333 -18.89 -8.56 -16.61
C GLY A 333 -17.57 -7.94 -17.07
N GLY A 334 -16.43 -8.56 -16.75
CA GLY A 334 -15.13 -8.21 -17.33
C GLY A 334 -14.98 -8.76 -18.76
N SER A 335 -14.38 -7.98 -19.66
CA SER A 335 -14.12 -8.43 -21.04
C SER A 335 -12.84 -9.27 -21.16
N GLY A 336 -11.91 -9.15 -20.21
CA GLY A 336 -10.56 -9.71 -20.30
C GLY A 336 -9.45 -8.70 -20.58
N ASN A 337 -9.73 -7.40 -20.65
CA ASN A 337 -8.70 -6.38 -20.78
C ASN A 337 -7.91 -6.21 -19.47
N LEU A 338 -6.61 -6.48 -19.51
CA LEU A 338 -5.77 -6.50 -18.32
C LEU A 338 -5.31 -5.10 -17.86
N THR A 339 -5.63 -4.05 -18.63
CA THR A 339 -5.48 -2.66 -18.17
C THR A 339 -6.67 -2.19 -17.33
N HIS A 340 -7.72 -2.99 -17.21
CA HIS A 340 -8.92 -2.66 -16.45
C HIS A 340 -8.99 -3.45 -15.14
N TYR A 341 -9.52 -2.81 -14.10
CA TYR A 341 -9.59 -3.34 -12.74
C TYR A 341 -10.98 -3.11 -12.15
N PHE A 342 -11.50 -4.14 -11.50
CA PHE A 342 -12.56 -4.02 -10.52
C PHE A 342 -11.95 -3.55 -9.21
N ALA A 343 -12.38 -2.39 -8.70
CA ALA A 343 -11.81 -1.77 -7.52
C ALA A 343 -12.91 -1.40 -6.51
N VAL A 344 -12.73 -1.84 -5.26
CA VAL A 344 -13.66 -1.62 -4.16
C VAL A 344 -13.17 -0.46 -3.30
N PHE A 345 -14.06 0.49 -3.04
CA PHE A 345 -13.84 1.63 -2.14
C PHE A 345 -15.01 1.74 -1.16
N ARG A 346 -14.82 2.49 -0.07
CA ARG A 346 -15.96 2.84 0.81
C ARG A 346 -16.97 3.70 0.04
N GLU A 347 -18.23 3.68 0.48
CA GLU A 347 -19.31 4.43 -0.18
C GLU A 347 -19.00 5.93 -0.36
N ASN A 348 -18.40 6.55 0.66
CA ASN A 348 -18.14 7.99 0.72
C ASN A 348 -16.68 8.35 0.45
N GLU A 349 -15.87 7.40 -0.03
CA GLU A 349 -14.46 7.66 -0.33
C GLU A 349 -14.35 8.57 -1.57
N THR A 350 -13.53 9.62 -1.46
CA THR A 350 -13.21 10.58 -2.54
C THR A 350 -11.82 10.33 -3.12
N ASP A 351 -11.47 11.03 -4.20
CA ASP A 351 -10.12 11.02 -4.79
C ASP A 351 -9.65 9.62 -5.22
N ILE A 352 -10.60 8.84 -5.74
CA ILE A 352 -10.48 7.43 -6.14
C ILE A 352 -9.23 7.17 -6.99
N LEU A 353 -8.89 8.08 -7.89
CA LEU A 353 -7.75 7.95 -8.81
C LEU A 353 -6.39 8.31 -8.17
N THR A 354 -6.36 8.68 -6.89
CA THR A 354 -5.13 9.04 -6.18
C THR A 354 -4.89 8.17 -4.95
N LYS A 355 -5.65 7.09 -4.82
CA LYS A 355 -5.64 6.17 -3.69
C LYS A 355 -5.59 4.72 -4.17
N LEU A 356 -4.96 3.87 -3.37
CA LEU A 356 -5.14 2.44 -3.51
C LEU A 356 -6.56 2.07 -3.05
N PRO A 357 -7.30 1.21 -3.77
CA PRO A 357 -8.61 0.73 -3.32
C PRO A 357 -8.51 -0.11 -2.04
N LEU A 358 -9.62 -0.34 -1.34
CA LEU A 358 -9.68 -1.34 -0.26
C LEU A 358 -9.25 -2.70 -0.81
N ALA A 359 -9.80 -3.06 -1.97
CA ALA A 359 -9.37 -4.23 -2.70
C ALA A 359 -9.59 -4.08 -4.21
N ALA A 360 -8.76 -4.72 -5.01
CA ALA A 360 -8.91 -4.73 -6.45
C ALA A 360 -8.51 -6.06 -7.09
N THR A 361 -8.99 -6.28 -8.31
CA THR A 361 -8.60 -7.40 -9.16
C THR A 361 -8.71 -7.00 -10.63
N PRO A 362 -7.86 -7.49 -11.54
CA PRO A 362 -8.02 -7.27 -12.97
C PRO A 362 -9.40 -7.72 -13.47
N ALA A 363 -9.94 -7.00 -14.45
CA ALA A 363 -11.25 -7.26 -15.06
C ALA A 363 -11.18 -8.40 -16.10
N ARG A 364 -10.80 -9.59 -15.61
CA ARG A 364 -10.65 -10.80 -16.43
C ARG A 364 -11.99 -11.26 -17.01
N SER A 365 -11.93 -11.95 -18.14
CA SER A 365 -13.11 -12.60 -18.72
C SER A 365 -13.62 -13.70 -17.77
N GLY A 366 -14.94 -13.74 -17.55
CA GLY A 366 -15.58 -14.69 -16.62
C GLY A 366 -15.86 -14.09 -15.25
N THR A 367 -15.46 -14.80 -14.18
CA THR A 367 -15.70 -14.37 -12.79
C THR A 367 -14.39 -13.99 -12.11
N SER A 368 -14.21 -12.70 -11.82
CA SER A 368 -13.14 -12.21 -10.96
C SER A 368 -13.54 -12.34 -9.48
N ARG A 369 -12.58 -12.63 -8.60
CA ARG A 369 -12.83 -12.80 -7.17
C ARG A 369 -12.02 -11.81 -6.35
N ILE A 370 -12.64 -11.28 -5.30
CA ILE A 370 -11.98 -10.48 -4.26
C ILE A 370 -12.35 -11.10 -2.91
N LYS A 371 -11.38 -11.26 -2.02
CA LYS A 371 -11.61 -11.80 -0.67
C LYS A 371 -11.53 -10.69 0.36
N TYR A 372 -11.98 -11.01 1.57
CA TYR A 372 -11.77 -10.19 2.75
C TYR A 372 -12.30 -8.75 2.64
N ILE A 373 -13.54 -8.61 2.17
CA ILE A 373 -14.27 -7.35 2.24
C ILE A 373 -14.99 -7.29 3.58
N ASN A 374 -14.60 -6.34 4.42
CA ASN A 374 -15.24 -6.11 5.70
C ASN A 374 -16.71 -5.64 5.51
N PRO A 375 -17.56 -5.84 6.54
CA PRO A 375 -18.93 -5.34 6.55
C PRO A 375 -19.07 -3.85 6.24
N GLY A 376 -20.22 -3.47 5.71
CA GLY A 376 -20.59 -2.09 5.40
C GLY A 376 -21.02 -1.88 3.96
N THR A 377 -21.31 -0.63 3.61
CA THR A 377 -21.65 -0.22 2.24
C THR A 377 -20.40 0.23 1.50
N HIS A 378 -20.27 -0.25 0.26
CA HIS A 378 -19.11 -0.07 -0.59
C HIS A 378 -19.54 0.32 -2.01
N LYS A 379 -18.60 0.84 -2.78
CA LYS A 379 -18.74 1.07 -4.21
C LYS A 379 -17.73 0.24 -4.97
N LEU A 380 -18.20 -0.43 -6.02
CA LEU A 380 -17.40 -1.11 -7.01
C LEU A 380 -17.21 -0.20 -8.22
N TYR A 381 -15.96 0.15 -8.51
CA TYR A 381 -15.55 0.93 -9.67
C TYR A 381 -14.90 0.02 -10.72
N CYS A 382 -14.99 0.44 -11.99
CA CYS A 382 -14.17 -0.08 -13.07
C CYS A 382 -13.14 1.01 -13.33
N LEU A 383 -11.88 0.71 -13.01
CA LEU A 383 -10.77 1.63 -13.22
C LEU A 383 -9.94 1.13 -14.40
N SER A 384 -9.45 2.02 -15.24
CA SER A 384 -8.62 1.67 -16.38
C SER A 384 -7.31 2.44 -16.37
N ASP A 385 -6.24 1.75 -16.73
CA ASP A 385 -4.95 2.34 -17.07
C ASP A 385 -4.91 2.55 -18.59
N THR A 386 -5.36 3.73 -19.03
CA THR A 386 -5.58 4.00 -20.46
C THR A 386 -4.98 5.32 -20.94
N SER A 387 -4.73 6.29 -20.05
CA SER A 387 -4.18 7.58 -20.48
C SER A 387 -2.66 7.55 -20.55
N TYR A 388 -2.02 6.83 -19.63
CA TYR A 388 -0.56 6.70 -19.57
C TYR A 388 -0.06 5.29 -19.88
N VAL A 389 -0.82 4.24 -19.54
CA VAL A 389 -0.42 2.84 -19.73
C VAL A 389 0.90 2.56 -19.01
N ASP A 390 0.94 2.97 -17.74
CA ASP A 390 2.09 2.87 -16.83
C ASP A 390 1.84 1.88 -15.67
N GLY A 391 0.71 1.17 -15.77
CA GLY A 391 0.20 0.21 -14.83
C GLY A 391 -0.47 0.81 -13.60
N PHE A 392 -0.73 2.12 -13.59
CA PHE A 392 -1.61 2.78 -12.65
C PHE A 392 -3.00 3.07 -13.26
N PRO A 393 -4.10 2.54 -12.70
CA PRO A 393 -5.44 2.86 -13.19
C PRO A 393 -5.80 4.34 -12.96
N ASP A 394 -5.75 5.12 -14.03
CA ASP A 394 -5.85 6.58 -14.06
C ASP A 394 -7.23 7.11 -14.47
N THR A 395 -8.15 6.22 -14.85
CA THR A 395 -9.44 6.58 -15.43
C THR A 395 -10.58 5.78 -14.79
N ILE A 396 -11.71 6.44 -14.50
CA ILE A 396 -12.95 5.78 -14.08
C ILE A 396 -13.80 5.49 -15.32
N VAL A 397 -14.21 4.23 -15.48
CA VAL A 397 -15.06 3.78 -16.58
C VAL A 397 -16.46 3.49 -16.06
N GLY A 398 -17.46 4.15 -16.67
CA GLY A 398 -18.87 3.93 -16.35
C GLY A 398 -19.31 4.52 -15.02
N THR A 399 -20.43 4.00 -14.50
CA THR A 399 -21.04 4.43 -13.23
C THR A 399 -20.78 3.36 -12.17
N PRO A 400 -20.24 3.70 -10.99
CA PRO A 400 -19.94 2.71 -9.96
C PRO A 400 -21.21 2.02 -9.45
N LEU A 401 -21.05 0.75 -9.05
CA LEU A 401 -22.11 -0.05 -8.44
C LEU A 401 -22.00 0.01 -6.92
N THR A 402 -23.04 0.47 -6.23
CA THR A 402 -23.13 0.39 -4.76
C THR A 402 -23.59 -1.00 -4.32
N PHE A 403 -22.94 -1.57 -3.31
CA PHE A 403 -23.33 -2.85 -2.71
C PHE A 403 -23.05 -2.86 -1.20
N SER A 404 -23.66 -3.78 -0.48
CA SER A 404 -23.50 -3.91 0.98
C SER A 404 -22.99 -5.29 1.36
N VAL A 405 -22.11 -5.33 2.35
CA VAL A 405 -21.57 -6.55 2.96
C VAL A 405 -22.14 -6.68 4.38
N PRO A 406 -22.76 -7.83 4.73
CA PRO A 406 -23.37 -8.04 6.04
C PRO A 406 -22.31 -8.21 7.15
N GLU A 407 -22.68 -7.91 8.40
CA GLU A 407 -21.77 -7.97 9.56
C GLU A 407 -21.23 -9.36 9.89
N ASN A 408 -22.01 -10.41 9.61
CA ASN A 408 -21.61 -11.80 9.83
C ASN A 408 -21.39 -12.50 8.49
N GLY A 409 -20.50 -11.91 7.68
CA GLY A 409 -20.15 -12.43 6.37
C GLY A 409 -19.72 -13.88 6.40
N ASN A 410 -18.98 -14.32 7.44
CA ASN A 410 -18.44 -15.69 7.59
C ASN A 410 -17.82 -16.22 6.29
N MET A 411 -17.09 -15.37 5.57
CA MET A 411 -16.50 -15.68 4.25
C MET A 411 -17.50 -16.06 3.15
N SER A 412 -18.79 -15.71 3.30
CA SER A 412 -19.80 -15.88 2.27
C SER A 412 -19.44 -15.10 1.00
N THR A 413 -19.94 -15.58 -0.13
CA THR A 413 -19.65 -14.97 -1.44
C THR A 413 -20.85 -14.17 -1.94
N ILE A 414 -20.64 -12.88 -2.18
CA ILE A 414 -21.61 -11.97 -2.78
C ILE A 414 -21.37 -11.95 -4.29
N SER A 415 -22.41 -12.26 -5.07
CA SER A 415 -22.33 -12.23 -6.53
C SER A 415 -22.73 -10.86 -7.05
N LEU A 416 -21.85 -10.25 -7.85
CA LEU A 416 -22.07 -8.95 -8.48
C LEU A 416 -21.94 -9.09 -10.00
N SER A 417 -22.75 -8.32 -10.73
CA SER A 417 -22.63 -8.16 -12.18
C SER A 417 -22.37 -6.69 -12.47
N TYR A 418 -21.21 -6.41 -13.05
CA TYR A 418 -20.75 -5.06 -13.30
C TYR A 418 -19.87 -5.03 -14.56
N SER A 419 -20.28 -4.23 -15.54
CA SER A 419 -19.59 -4.16 -16.83
C SER A 419 -18.28 -3.41 -16.69
N CYS A 420 -17.17 -4.05 -17.05
CA CYS A 420 -15.85 -3.43 -17.12
C CYS A 420 -15.18 -3.87 -18.44
N PRO A 421 -14.90 -2.93 -19.36
CA PRO A 421 -14.45 -3.25 -20.71
C PRO A 421 -13.11 -3.96 -20.84
#